data_AF-A0A261EXJ5-F1
#
_entry.id   AF-A0A261EXJ5-F1
#
_cell.length_a   1.000
_cell.length_b   1.000
_cell.length_c   1.000
_cell.angle_alpha   90.00
_cell.angle_beta   90.00
_cell.angle_gamma   90.00
#
_symmetry.space_group_name_H-M   'P 1'
#
loop_
_entity.id
_entity.type
_entity.pdbx_description
1 polymer ?
#
loop_
_entity_poly.entity_id
_entity_poly.type
_entity_poly.pdbx_seq_one_letter_code
_entity_poly.pdbx_strand_id
1 'polypeptide(L)'
;MSEHTQNETRPDDAPHPSHTDATPHPHHARRRMTKAQKADRAADRKAKRSGYERGSRSYIMSQIRGKDTSIETLTRSYLFRRGLRFRKNDRRYPGHPDIVLPKYRTMVFINGCFWHMHGCASSSVPKSNVEFWTAKLTRNRERDAKQHAELEAQGWRVIVVWECELKTVAAREKRLRRLYDEIVAPLPSREDVPGHAPENPPENAPENPPAARNHPNYSDSGAA
;
A
#
# COMPACT_ATOMS: atom_id res chain seq x y z
N MET A 1 14.97 -6.57 -67.93
CA MET A 1 15.22 -8.02 -68.03
C MET A 1 14.21 -8.68 -67.10
N SER A 2 12.99 -8.84 -67.60
CA SER A 2 12.44 -10.13 -68.08
C SER A 2 11.88 -10.90 -66.87
N GLU A 3 10.59 -10.73 -66.54
CA GLU A 3 9.48 -11.53 -67.08
C GLU A 3 9.87 -13.01 -67.27
N HIS A 4 9.22 -13.91 -66.53
CA HIS A 4 8.45 -14.98 -67.16
C HIS A 4 7.46 -15.59 -66.16
N THR A 5 6.20 -15.42 -66.52
CA THR A 5 5.01 -16.08 -66.02
C THR A 5 5.02 -17.55 -66.45
N GLN A 6 4.54 -18.48 -65.63
CA GLN A 6 3.86 -19.67 -66.15
C GLN A 6 2.66 -20.02 -65.27
N ASN A 7 1.50 -19.85 -65.88
CA ASN A 7 0.18 -20.33 -65.50
C ASN A 7 -0.04 -21.62 -66.29
N GLU A 8 -0.43 -22.71 -65.64
CA GLU A 8 -1.03 -23.86 -66.32
C GLU A 8 -2.28 -24.33 -65.57
N THR A 9 -3.24 -24.75 -66.38
CA THR A 9 -4.68 -24.75 -66.15
C THR A 9 -5.18 -26.13 -65.68
N ARG A 10 -6.35 -26.12 -65.01
CA ARG A 10 -7.18 -27.25 -64.51
C ARG A 10 -7.45 -28.37 -65.54
N PRO A 11 -7.82 -29.57 -65.06
CA PRO A 11 -9.25 -30.00 -65.14
C PRO A 11 -9.70 -30.83 -63.90
N ASP A 12 -10.84 -30.53 -63.28
CA ASP A 12 -12.18 -31.13 -63.44
C ASP A 12 -12.52 -32.24 -62.43
N ASP A 13 -13.61 -31.97 -61.70
CA ASP A 13 -14.66 -32.84 -61.15
C ASP A 13 -14.33 -34.25 -60.65
N ALA A 14 -14.36 -34.41 -59.31
CA ALA A 14 -14.88 -35.61 -58.66
C ALA A 14 -15.46 -35.27 -57.26
N PRO A 15 -16.52 -35.97 -56.82
CA PRO A 15 -17.55 -35.43 -55.93
C PRO A 15 -17.13 -35.40 -54.45
N HIS A 16 -17.61 -34.37 -53.74
CA HIS A 16 -17.58 -34.30 -52.28
C HIS A 16 -18.40 -35.44 -51.66
N PRO A 17 -17.81 -36.37 -50.88
CA PRO A 17 -18.59 -37.24 -50.03
C PRO A 17 -19.06 -36.43 -48.82
N SER A 18 -20.35 -36.07 -48.85
CA SER A 18 -21.11 -35.72 -47.67
C SER A 18 -21.22 -36.94 -46.76
N HIS A 19 -20.36 -37.06 -45.75
CA HIS A 19 -20.61 -37.95 -44.63
C HIS A 19 -20.22 -37.29 -43.30
N THR A 20 -21.30 -36.92 -42.62
CA THR A 20 -21.47 -36.79 -41.19
C THR A 20 -20.65 -37.80 -40.40
N ASP A 21 -19.72 -37.34 -39.57
CA ASP A 21 -19.59 -37.87 -38.21
C ASP A 21 -18.83 -36.87 -37.33
N ALA A 22 -19.58 -35.97 -36.71
CA ALA A 22 -19.08 -35.18 -35.60
C ALA A 22 -19.06 -36.09 -34.37
N THR A 23 -17.94 -36.77 -34.13
CA THR A 23 -17.69 -37.45 -32.86
C THR A 23 -17.92 -36.44 -31.73
N PRO A 24 -18.87 -36.65 -30.80
CA PRO A 24 -19.05 -35.72 -29.71
C PRO A 24 -17.81 -35.79 -28.84
N HIS A 25 -17.00 -34.72 -28.86
CA HIS A 25 -15.96 -34.53 -27.86
C HIS A 25 -16.64 -34.61 -26.49
N PRO A 26 -16.15 -35.47 -25.56
CA PRO A 26 -16.76 -35.58 -24.26
C PRO A 26 -16.72 -34.21 -23.61
N HIS A 27 -17.89 -33.61 -23.37
CA HIS A 27 -18.01 -32.45 -22.51
C HIS A 27 -17.39 -32.84 -21.18
N HIS A 28 -16.15 -32.41 -20.93
CA HIS A 28 -15.51 -32.58 -19.66
C HIS A 28 -16.33 -31.77 -18.65
N ALA A 29 -17.27 -32.44 -17.98
CA ALA A 29 -18.00 -31.87 -16.88
C ALA A 29 -16.94 -31.36 -15.91
N ARG A 30 -16.84 -30.04 -15.76
CA ARG A 30 -15.89 -29.41 -14.84
C ARG A 30 -16.27 -29.90 -13.45
N ARG A 31 -15.61 -30.96 -12.98
CA ARG A 31 -15.86 -31.56 -11.68
C ARG A 31 -15.64 -30.46 -10.65
N ARG A 32 -16.71 -30.03 -9.98
CA ARG A 32 -16.63 -28.99 -8.96
C ARG A 32 -15.71 -29.52 -7.87
N MET A 33 -14.55 -28.88 -7.72
CA MET A 33 -13.59 -29.22 -6.67
C MET A 33 -14.26 -29.12 -5.31
N THR A 34 -14.02 -30.11 -4.46
CA THR A 34 -14.51 -30.10 -3.09
C THR A 34 -13.86 -28.96 -2.29
N LYS A 35 -14.47 -28.57 -1.17
CA LYS A 35 -13.92 -27.52 -0.29
C LYS A 35 -12.50 -27.84 0.19
N ALA A 36 -12.21 -29.12 0.46
CA ALA A 36 -10.88 -29.62 0.81
C ALA A 36 -9.88 -29.46 -0.36
N GLN A 37 -10.24 -29.94 -1.55
CA GLN A 37 -9.39 -29.82 -2.75
C GLN A 37 -9.07 -28.36 -3.14
N LYS A 38 -10.01 -27.43 -2.91
CA LYS A 38 -9.76 -25.99 -3.10
C LYS A 38 -8.80 -25.44 -2.05
N ALA A 39 -8.91 -25.87 -0.79
CA ALA A 39 -8.02 -25.45 0.29
C ALA A 39 -6.58 -25.94 0.05
N ASP A 40 -6.42 -27.20 -0.35
CA ASP A 40 -5.11 -27.79 -0.64
C ASP A 40 -4.43 -27.09 -1.81
N ARG A 41 -5.17 -26.83 -2.90
CA ARG A 41 -4.65 -26.11 -4.07
C ARG A 41 -4.32 -24.64 -3.76
N ALA A 42 -5.04 -24.01 -2.82
CA ALA A 42 -4.73 -22.67 -2.34
C ALA A 42 -3.49 -22.65 -1.44
N ALA A 43 -3.32 -23.67 -0.59
CA ALA A 43 -2.12 -23.85 0.23
C ALA A 43 -0.89 -24.12 -0.64
N ASP A 44 -1.02 -24.94 -1.67
CA ASP A 44 0.04 -25.26 -2.62
C ASP A 44 0.44 -24.04 -3.48
N ARG A 45 -0.54 -23.27 -3.97
CA ARG A 45 -0.28 -21.97 -4.61
C ARG A 45 0.40 -20.96 -3.69
N LYS A 46 0.09 -20.97 -2.39
CA LYS A 46 0.69 -20.08 -1.39
C LYS A 46 2.12 -20.51 -1.05
N ALA A 47 2.39 -21.81 -0.96
CA ALA A 47 3.73 -22.36 -0.78
C ALA A 47 4.63 -22.06 -1.99
N LYS A 48 4.12 -22.23 -3.21
CA LYS A 48 4.88 -21.97 -4.45
C LYS A 48 5.22 -20.50 -4.68
N ARG A 49 4.56 -19.56 -3.98
CA ARG A 49 4.78 -18.11 -4.12
C ARG A 49 5.96 -17.60 -3.29
N SER A 50 6.42 -18.37 -2.30
CA SER A 50 7.60 -18.08 -1.52
C SER A 50 8.63 -19.15 -1.85
N GLY A 51 9.65 -18.83 -2.66
CA GLY A 51 10.77 -19.73 -2.94
C GLY A 51 11.62 -20.10 -1.71
N TYR A 52 11.25 -19.60 -0.53
CA TYR A 52 11.92 -19.85 0.75
C TYR A 52 11.12 -20.81 1.64
N GLU A 53 11.84 -21.66 2.35
CA GLU A 53 11.31 -22.55 3.38
C GLU A 53 10.60 -21.76 4.49
N ARG A 54 9.42 -22.22 4.89
CA ARG A 54 8.65 -21.60 5.97
C ARG A 54 9.46 -21.58 7.27
N GLY A 55 9.53 -20.42 7.91
CA GLY A 55 10.30 -20.23 9.14
C GLY A 55 11.75 -19.80 8.92
N SER A 56 12.28 -19.89 7.70
CA SER A 56 13.58 -19.31 7.38
C SER A 56 13.57 -17.78 7.52
N ARG A 57 14.74 -17.18 7.80
CA ARG A 57 14.88 -15.71 7.87
C ARG A 57 14.44 -15.05 6.56
N SER A 58 14.81 -15.62 5.42
CA SER A 58 14.42 -15.13 4.10
C SER A 58 12.91 -15.20 3.88
N TYR A 59 12.25 -16.27 4.36
CA TYR A 59 10.78 -16.35 4.37
C TYR A 59 10.16 -15.25 5.23
N ILE A 60 10.61 -15.08 6.48
CA ILE A 60 10.08 -14.05 7.39
C ILE A 60 10.24 -12.67 6.77
N MET A 61 11.44 -12.34 6.25
CA MET A 61 11.72 -11.07 5.60
C MET A 61 10.83 -10.83 4.38
N SER A 62 10.51 -11.88 3.60
CA SER A 62 9.61 -11.76 2.44
C SER A 62 8.16 -11.39 2.81
N GLN A 63 7.76 -11.64 4.06
CA GLN A 63 6.40 -11.33 4.54
C GLN A 63 6.28 -9.90 5.08
N ILE A 64 7.40 -9.20 5.31
CA ILE A 64 7.39 -7.84 5.85
C ILE A 64 6.94 -6.88 4.75
N ARG A 65 5.78 -6.24 4.96
CA ARG A 65 5.22 -5.26 4.03
C ARG A 65 5.74 -3.87 4.39
N GLY A 66 6.09 -3.08 3.37
CA GLY A 66 6.49 -1.68 3.55
C GLY A 66 5.33 -0.68 3.63
N LYS A 67 4.08 -1.13 3.46
CA LYS A 67 2.87 -0.31 3.54
C LYS A 67 1.64 -1.17 3.79
N ASP A 68 0.54 -0.54 4.19
CA ASP A 68 -0.72 -1.18 4.53
C ASP A 68 -0.50 -2.32 5.56
N THR A 69 0.34 -2.03 6.56
CA THR A 69 0.54 -2.91 7.71
C THR A 69 -0.74 -3.05 8.52
N SER A 70 -0.80 -4.06 9.39
CA SER A 70 -1.94 -4.28 10.28
C SER A 70 -2.19 -3.09 11.20
N ILE A 71 -1.11 -2.49 11.74
CA ILE A 71 -1.18 -1.31 12.62
C ILE A 71 -1.65 -0.06 11.87
N GLU A 72 -1.17 0.18 10.65
CA GLU A 72 -1.65 1.28 9.81
C GLU A 72 -3.14 1.15 9.51
N THR A 73 -3.57 -0.05 9.09
CA THR A 73 -4.96 -0.31 8.74
C THR A 73 -5.88 -0.11 9.95
N LEU A 74 -5.43 -0.54 11.12
CA LEU A 74 -6.14 -0.40 12.38
C LEU A 74 -6.33 1.07 12.77
N THR A 75 -5.25 1.85 12.77
CA THR A 75 -5.29 3.28 13.11
C THR A 75 -6.16 4.05 12.11
N ARG A 76 -6.00 3.80 10.82
CA ARG A 76 -6.84 4.40 9.76
C ARG A 76 -8.32 4.09 9.95
N SER A 77 -8.65 2.83 10.23
CA SER A 77 -10.03 2.40 10.45
C SER A 77 -10.64 3.10 11.67
N TYR A 78 -9.87 3.26 12.75
CA TYR A 78 -10.31 3.98 13.94
C TYR A 78 -10.62 5.46 13.63
N LEU A 79 -9.69 6.19 13.00
CA LEU A 79 -9.87 7.60 12.69
C LEU A 79 -11.03 7.83 11.71
N PHE A 80 -11.16 6.96 10.70
CA PHE A 80 -12.25 7.03 9.74
C PHE A 80 -13.63 6.84 10.42
N ARG A 81 -13.76 5.87 11.33
CA ARG A 81 -15.00 5.67 12.10
C ARG A 81 -15.37 6.85 12.98
N ARG A 82 -14.39 7.67 13.40
CA ARG A 82 -14.62 8.93 14.14
C ARG A 82 -14.86 10.13 13.21
N GLY A 83 -15.05 9.91 11.91
CA GLY A 83 -15.41 10.95 10.94
C GLY A 83 -14.25 11.72 10.33
N LEU A 84 -12.99 11.39 10.67
CA LEU A 84 -11.83 12.07 10.09
C LEU A 84 -11.59 11.61 8.64
N ARG A 85 -11.30 12.57 7.78
CA ARG A 85 -10.91 12.35 6.40
C ARG A 85 -9.44 12.69 6.22
N PHE A 86 -8.71 11.80 5.56
CA PHE A 86 -7.27 11.88 5.44
C PHE A 86 -6.80 11.30 4.11
N ARG A 87 -5.60 11.71 3.69
CA ARG A 87 -4.83 11.06 2.62
C ARG A 87 -3.92 10.02 3.27
N LYS A 88 -3.65 8.91 2.59
CA LYS A 88 -2.74 7.86 3.08
C LYS A 88 -1.48 7.79 2.25
N ASN A 89 -0.33 7.53 2.89
CA ASN A 89 0.97 7.32 2.26
C ASN A 89 1.29 8.39 1.20
N ASP A 90 1.18 9.66 1.60
CA ASP A 90 1.31 10.78 0.67
C ASP A 90 2.79 11.03 0.34
N ARG A 91 3.15 10.76 -0.92
CA ARG A 91 4.54 10.81 -1.40
C ARG A 91 5.09 12.22 -1.56
N ARG A 92 4.24 13.24 -1.48
CA ARG A 92 4.63 14.65 -1.62
C ARG A 92 5.41 15.18 -0.42
N TYR A 93 5.32 14.48 0.72
CA TYR A 93 5.94 14.92 1.96
C TYR A 93 7.15 14.07 2.35
N PRO A 94 8.15 14.67 3.00
CA PRO A 94 9.28 13.95 3.59
C PRO A 94 8.80 12.81 4.49
N GLY A 95 9.45 11.65 4.38
CA GLY A 95 9.12 10.47 5.18
C GLY A 95 7.84 9.73 4.77
N HIS A 96 7.06 10.27 3.82
CA HIS A 96 5.82 9.67 3.32
C HIS A 96 4.84 9.31 4.44
N PRO A 97 4.26 10.32 5.14
CA PRO A 97 3.40 10.08 6.29
C PRO A 97 2.28 9.09 5.98
N ASP A 98 2.03 8.17 6.92
CA ASP A 98 0.98 7.15 6.78
C ASP A 98 -0.41 7.79 6.66
N ILE A 99 -0.62 8.90 7.39
CA ILE A 99 -1.88 9.63 7.43
C ILE A 99 -1.58 11.14 7.36
N VAL A 100 -2.17 11.81 6.38
CA VAL A 100 -2.13 13.28 6.25
C VAL A 100 -3.53 13.83 6.42
N LEU A 101 -3.68 14.76 7.37
CA LEU A 101 -4.94 15.43 7.71
C LEU A 101 -4.83 16.94 7.43
N PRO A 102 -5.03 17.39 6.17
CA PRO A 102 -4.83 18.80 5.79
C PRO A 102 -5.69 19.77 6.60
N LYS A 103 -6.95 19.40 6.89
CA LYS A 103 -7.88 20.21 7.69
C LYS A 103 -7.33 20.56 9.08
N TYR A 104 -6.58 19.64 9.67
CA TYR A 104 -6.04 19.75 11.03
C TYR A 104 -4.56 20.12 11.04
N ARG A 105 -3.97 20.41 9.87
CA ARG A 105 -2.53 20.62 9.70
C ARG A 105 -1.68 19.56 10.42
N THR A 106 -2.13 18.31 10.37
CA THR A 106 -1.52 17.20 11.14
C THR A 106 -1.08 16.06 10.23
N MET A 107 0.11 15.52 10.50
CA MET A 107 0.67 14.32 9.88
C MET A 107 0.93 13.26 10.94
N VAL A 108 0.55 12.02 10.65
CA VAL A 108 0.75 10.90 11.56
C VAL A 108 1.65 9.86 10.91
N PHE A 109 2.69 9.48 11.65
CA PHE A 109 3.60 8.38 11.34
C PHE A 109 3.31 7.20 12.25
N ILE A 110 3.17 6.01 11.69
CA ILE A 110 2.83 4.77 12.39
C ILE A 110 4.05 3.85 12.33
N ASN A 111 4.91 4.01 13.33
CA ASN A 111 6.25 3.43 13.28
C ASN A 111 6.31 2.06 13.96
N GLY A 112 6.89 1.10 13.26
CA GLY A 112 7.33 -0.17 13.84
C GLY A 112 8.50 0.07 14.80
N CYS A 113 8.42 -0.46 16.03
CA CYS A 113 9.41 -0.14 17.06
C CYS A 113 10.84 -0.58 16.66
N PHE A 114 10.95 -1.72 15.96
CA PHE A 114 12.22 -2.26 15.48
C PHE A 114 12.92 -1.34 14.48
N TRP A 115 12.22 -0.93 13.43
CA TRP A 115 12.80 -0.22 12.28
C TRP A 115 13.22 1.22 12.58
N HIS A 116 12.57 1.83 13.57
CA HIS A 116 12.74 3.24 13.93
C HIS A 116 13.30 3.42 15.35
N MET A 117 13.83 2.35 15.97
CA MET A 117 14.52 2.39 17.27
C MET A 117 13.76 3.09 18.41
N HIS A 118 12.54 2.63 18.72
CA HIS A 118 11.73 3.26 19.77
C HIS A 118 12.38 3.23 21.17
N GLY A 119 13.20 2.22 21.48
CA GLY A 119 13.78 2.01 22.82
C GLY A 119 12.97 1.07 23.71
N CYS A 120 11.95 0.39 23.16
CA CYS A 120 11.21 -0.66 23.88
C CYS A 120 11.80 -2.05 23.63
N ALA A 121 11.31 -3.07 24.34
CA ALA A 121 11.77 -4.46 24.17
C ALA A 121 11.67 -5.01 22.73
N SER A 122 10.85 -4.40 21.88
CA SER A 122 10.69 -4.77 20.46
C SER A 122 11.61 -4.02 19.50
N SER A 123 12.54 -3.20 20.00
CA SER A 123 13.54 -2.50 19.21
C SER A 123 14.97 -2.98 19.46
N SER A 124 15.14 -4.24 19.86
CA SER A 124 16.46 -4.82 20.12
C SER A 124 17.23 -5.07 18.82
N VAL A 125 18.53 -4.75 18.85
CA VAL A 125 19.42 -5.03 17.72
C VAL A 125 19.65 -6.54 17.62
N PRO A 126 19.51 -7.15 16.42
CA PRO A 126 19.77 -8.57 16.25
C PRO A 126 21.23 -8.90 16.59
N LYS A 127 21.45 -10.04 17.27
CA LYS A 127 22.81 -10.52 17.62
C LYS A 127 23.67 -10.90 16.41
N SER A 128 23.04 -11.11 15.25
CA SER A 128 23.69 -11.45 13.99
C SER A 128 23.87 -10.21 13.12
N ASN A 129 25.06 -10.02 12.51
CA ASN A 129 25.35 -8.89 11.63
C ASN A 129 25.11 -7.52 12.30
N VAL A 130 25.61 -7.40 13.54
CA VAL A 130 25.32 -6.28 14.46
C VAL A 130 25.70 -4.94 13.82
N GLU A 131 26.89 -4.82 13.25
CA GLU A 131 27.38 -3.58 12.65
C GLU A 131 26.45 -3.08 11.54
N PHE A 132 26.04 -3.97 10.63
CA PHE A 132 25.07 -3.64 9.58
C PHE A 132 23.73 -3.17 10.15
N TRP A 133 23.17 -3.89 11.13
CA TRP A 133 21.88 -3.54 11.72
C TRP A 133 21.95 -2.24 12.49
N THR A 134 22.99 -2.03 13.30
CA THR A 134 23.22 -0.78 14.03
C THR A 134 23.32 0.39 13.07
N ALA A 135 24.19 0.32 12.05
CA ALA A 135 24.33 1.40 11.07
C ALA A 135 23.01 1.68 10.34
N LYS A 136 22.28 0.64 9.93
CA LYS A 136 21.00 0.76 9.24
C LYS A 136 19.91 1.42 10.10
N LEU A 137 19.78 0.98 11.34
CA LEU A 137 18.76 1.46 12.27
C LEU A 137 19.06 2.90 12.72
N THR A 138 20.33 3.22 13.01
CA THR A 138 20.76 4.58 13.32
C THR A 138 20.45 5.53 12.17
N ARG A 139 20.82 5.16 10.93
CA ARG A 139 20.52 5.97 9.74
C ARG A 139 19.02 6.20 9.54
N ASN A 140 18.18 5.21 9.86
CA ASN A 140 16.73 5.37 9.80
C ASN A 140 16.25 6.40 10.82
N ARG A 141 16.68 6.28 12.09
CA ARG A 141 16.31 7.22 13.15
C ARG A 141 16.75 8.65 12.82
N GLU A 142 17.96 8.84 12.31
CA GLU A 142 18.48 10.16 11.90
C GLU A 142 17.66 10.75 10.74
N ARG A 143 17.30 9.91 9.76
CA ARG A 143 16.44 10.32 8.64
C ARG A 143 15.06 10.75 9.14
N ASP A 144 14.45 9.98 10.04
CA ASP A 144 13.13 10.28 10.59
C ASP A 144 13.15 11.62 11.34
N ALA A 145 14.16 11.83 12.19
CA ALA A 145 14.33 13.08 12.94
C ALA A 145 14.44 14.30 12.01
N LYS A 146 15.23 14.19 10.93
CA LYS A 146 15.34 15.25 9.92
C LYS A 146 14.00 15.52 9.22
N GLN A 147 13.29 14.47 8.83
CA GLN A 147 12.02 14.58 8.12
C GLN A 147 10.93 15.18 9.01
N HIS A 148 10.87 14.82 10.28
CA HIS A 148 9.94 15.41 11.24
C HIS A 148 10.23 16.89 11.44
N ALA A 149 11.50 17.26 11.64
CA ALA A 149 11.90 18.66 11.80
C ALA A 149 11.53 19.52 10.57
N GLU A 150 11.71 18.98 9.36
CA GLU A 150 11.33 19.66 8.11
C GLU A 150 9.82 19.91 8.03
N LEU A 151 9.01 18.92 8.44
CA LEU A 151 7.55 19.04 8.47
C LEU A 151 7.08 20.03 9.54
N GLU A 152 7.67 19.99 10.72
CA GLU A 152 7.39 20.91 11.81
C GLU A 152 7.76 22.34 11.45
N ALA A 153 8.90 22.56 10.78
CA ALA A 153 9.31 23.87 10.26
C ALA A 153 8.32 24.44 9.24
N GLN A 154 7.72 23.58 8.41
CA GLN A 154 6.62 23.96 7.51
C GLN A 154 5.32 24.27 8.28
N GLY A 155 5.28 24.10 9.60
CA GLY A 155 4.10 24.34 10.43
C GLY A 155 3.11 23.17 10.41
N TRP A 156 3.56 21.94 10.15
CA TRP A 156 2.76 20.74 10.39
C TRP A 156 2.92 20.24 11.82
N ARG A 157 1.81 19.82 12.43
CA ARG A 157 1.86 19.00 13.65
C ARG A 157 2.24 17.57 13.25
N VAL A 158 3.37 17.08 13.74
CA VAL A 158 3.82 15.70 13.53
C VAL A 158 3.48 14.86 14.76
N ILE A 159 2.77 13.75 14.55
CA ILE A 159 2.43 12.80 15.61
C ILE A 159 2.97 11.43 15.24
N VAL A 160 3.72 10.80 16.16
CA VAL A 160 4.20 9.43 15.99
C VAL A 160 3.37 8.49 16.86
N VAL A 161 2.89 7.40 16.26
CA VAL A 161 2.20 6.31 16.93
C VAL A 161 3.08 5.07 16.82
N TRP A 162 3.45 4.50 17.96
CA TRP A 162 4.37 3.36 17.99
C TRP A 162 3.61 2.04 18.03
N GLU A 163 4.13 1.04 17.31
CA GLU A 163 3.57 -0.31 17.29
C GLU A 163 3.33 -0.88 18.69
N CYS A 164 4.26 -0.69 19.63
CA CYS A 164 4.13 -1.20 20.99
C CYS A 164 2.93 -0.62 21.75
N GLU A 165 2.51 0.61 21.43
CA GLU A 165 1.33 1.24 22.03
C GLU A 165 0.02 0.61 21.54
N LEU A 166 0.05 -0.10 20.42
CA LEU A 166 -1.11 -0.72 19.78
C LEU A 166 -1.23 -2.23 20.04
N LYS A 167 -0.32 -2.81 20.83
CA LYS A 167 -0.24 -4.27 21.05
C LYS A 167 -1.44 -4.83 21.80
N THR A 168 -1.76 -4.29 22.97
CA THR A 168 -2.88 -4.76 23.80
C THR A 168 -4.14 -3.95 23.49
N VAL A 169 -5.32 -4.54 23.71
CA VAL A 169 -6.61 -3.86 23.45
C VAL A 169 -6.72 -2.59 24.27
N ALA A 170 -6.45 -2.67 25.58
CA ALA A 170 -6.54 -1.52 26.48
C ALA A 170 -5.55 -0.39 26.13
N ALA A 171 -4.29 -0.72 25.85
CA ALA A 171 -3.29 0.30 25.48
C ALA A 171 -3.63 0.94 24.13
N ARG A 172 -4.05 0.13 23.16
CA ARG A 172 -4.50 0.57 21.84
C ARG A 172 -5.66 1.55 21.93
N GLU A 173 -6.71 1.21 22.68
CA GLU A 173 -7.86 2.10 22.83
C GLU A 173 -7.47 3.44 23.46
N LYS A 174 -6.65 3.39 24.52
CA LYS A 174 -6.12 4.59 25.18
C LYS A 174 -5.30 5.44 24.21
N ARG A 175 -4.37 4.84 23.47
CA ARG A 175 -3.49 5.55 22.53
C ARG A 175 -4.26 6.15 21.36
N LEU A 176 -5.20 5.40 20.78
CA LEU A 176 -6.01 5.88 19.65
C LEU A 176 -6.97 6.98 20.05
N ARG A 177 -7.54 6.91 21.27
CA ARG A 177 -8.33 8.01 21.83
C ARG A 177 -7.50 9.28 21.93
N ARG A 178 -6.32 9.18 22.58
CA ARG A 178 -5.36 10.28 22.68
C ARG A 178 -4.96 10.83 21.31
N LEU A 179 -4.70 9.97 20.33
CA LEU A 179 -4.36 10.38 18.96
C LEU A 179 -5.47 11.22 18.34
N TYR A 180 -6.73 10.81 18.48
CA TYR A 180 -7.85 11.58 17.97
C TYR A 180 -7.89 12.96 18.64
N ASP A 181 -7.75 13.00 19.96
CA ASP A 181 -7.78 14.24 20.73
C ASP A 181 -6.63 15.19 20.33
N GLU A 182 -5.42 14.64 20.11
CA GLU A 182 -4.24 15.35 19.58
C GLU A 182 -4.47 15.88 18.16
N ILE A 183 -5.25 15.21 17.31
CA ILE A 183 -5.56 15.67 15.96
C ILE A 183 -6.58 16.81 15.98
N VAL A 184 -7.65 16.68 16.78
CA VAL A 184 -8.75 17.66 16.80
C VAL A 184 -8.47 18.87 17.69
N ALA A 185 -7.47 18.79 18.57
CA ALA A 185 -7.01 19.91 19.37
C ALA A 185 -6.66 21.11 18.47
N PRO A 186 -7.06 22.34 18.85
CA PRO A 186 -6.68 23.56 18.14
C PRO A 186 -5.16 23.62 17.93
N LEU A 187 -4.73 24.17 16.81
CA LEU A 187 -3.32 24.48 16.61
C LEU A 187 -2.97 25.67 17.54
N PRO A 188 -1.81 25.65 18.22
CA PRO A 188 -1.33 26.83 18.92
C PRO A 188 -1.25 27.99 17.93
N SER A 189 -1.57 29.21 18.38
CA SER A 189 -1.53 30.37 17.50
C SER A 189 -0.07 30.61 17.05
N ARG A 190 0.12 31.23 15.87
CA ARG A 190 1.48 31.48 15.34
C ARG A 190 2.33 32.36 16.28
N GLU A 191 1.69 33.09 17.18
CA GLU A 191 2.29 33.96 18.18
C GLU A 191 2.88 33.17 19.36
N ASP A 192 2.46 31.92 19.56
CA ASP A 192 2.87 31.07 20.69
C ASP A 192 4.13 30.24 20.41
N VAL A 193 4.72 30.30 19.20
CA VAL A 193 5.84 29.44 18.78
C VAL A 193 7.14 30.27 18.67
N PRO A 194 8.08 30.16 19.63
CA PRO A 194 9.37 30.83 19.55
C PRO A 194 10.18 30.30 18.35
N GLY A 195 10.55 31.18 17.41
CA GLY A 195 11.46 30.86 16.30
C GLY A 195 10.81 30.59 14.93
N HIS A 196 9.50 30.78 14.75
CA HIS A 196 8.88 30.73 13.42
C HIS A 196 9.10 32.06 12.68
N ALA A 197 10.17 32.15 11.90
CA ALA A 197 10.29 33.20 10.89
C ALA A 197 9.11 33.08 9.90
N PRO A 198 8.50 34.18 9.44
CA PRO A 198 7.47 34.12 8.42
C PRO A 198 8.12 33.74 7.07
N GLU A 199 8.35 32.46 6.85
CA GLU A 199 8.66 31.96 5.52
C GLU A 199 7.37 31.95 4.70
N ASN A 200 7.37 32.75 3.64
CA ASN A 200 6.35 32.68 2.59
C ASN A 200 6.19 31.20 2.17
N PRO A 201 4.95 30.72 1.97
CA PRO A 201 4.73 29.36 1.52
C PRO A 201 5.56 29.14 0.24
N PRO A 202 6.27 28.00 0.09
CA PRO A 202 6.99 27.74 -1.13
C PRO A 202 6.02 27.84 -2.29
N GLU A 203 6.34 28.72 -3.24
CA GLU A 203 5.55 29.08 -4.45
C GLU A 203 5.22 27.87 -5.34
N ASN A 204 5.69 26.68 -4.97
CA ASN A 204 5.48 25.40 -5.65
C ASN A 204 4.91 24.29 -4.74
N ALA A 205 4.09 24.62 -3.73
CA ALA A 205 3.23 23.60 -3.14
C ALA A 205 2.25 23.12 -4.24
N PRO A 206 2.21 21.81 -4.59
CA PRO A 206 1.33 21.34 -5.65
C PRO A 206 -0.11 21.66 -5.25
N GLU A 207 -0.73 22.57 -6.00
CA GLU A 207 -2.13 22.97 -5.84
C GLU A 207 -2.96 21.72 -5.63
N ASN A 208 -3.83 21.75 -4.62
CA ASN A 208 -4.73 20.64 -4.35
C ASN A 208 -5.48 20.31 -5.64
N PRO A 209 -5.35 19.10 -6.21
CA PRO A 209 -6.17 18.75 -7.35
C PRO A 209 -7.63 18.81 -6.91
N PRO A 210 -8.52 19.43 -7.72
CA PRO A 210 -9.91 19.60 -7.35
C PRO A 210 -10.51 18.24 -7.00
N ALA A 211 -11.32 18.23 -5.93
CA ALA A 211 -12.03 17.05 -5.48
C ALA A 211 -12.72 16.40 -6.69
N ALA A 212 -12.28 15.18 -7.04
CA ALA A 212 -12.86 14.41 -8.13
C ALA A 212 -14.37 14.31 -7.86
N ARG A 213 -15.15 15.03 -8.67
CA ARG A 213 -16.60 14.93 -8.68
C ARG A 213 -16.93 13.54 -9.20
N ASN A 214 -17.57 12.74 -8.35
CA ASN A 214 -18.30 11.57 -8.80
C ASN A 214 -19.38 12.04 -9.77
N HIS A 215 -19.43 11.47 -10.96
CA HIS A 215 -20.68 11.31 -11.69
C HIS A 215 -20.73 9.94 -12.37
N PRO A 216 -21.84 9.20 -12.20
CA PRO A 216 -22.12 7.97 -12.93
C PRO A 216 -22.82 8.30 -14.25
N ASN A 217 -22.64 7.41 -15.24
CA ASN A 217 -23.54 7.05 -16.35
C ASN A 217 -22.80 6.98 -17.69
N TYR A 218 -22.79 5.79 -18.26
CA TYR A 218 -22.95 5.65 -19.70
C TYR A 218 -23.92 4.49 -19.93
N SER A 219 -25.18 4.87 -20.13
CA SER A 219 -26.20 4.04 -20.74
C SER A 219 -26.44 4.57 -22.14
N ASP A 220 -26.17 3.71 -23.11
CA ASP A 220 -27.00 3.41 -24.29
C ASP A 220 -27.23 4.46 -25.40
N SER A 221 -27.47 3.92 -26.61
CA SER A 221 -27.83 4.51 -27.91
C SER A 221 -26.71 5.25 -28.67
N GLY A 222 -26.45 5.05 -29.97
CA GLY A 222 -27.16 4.35 -31.04
C GLY A 222 -26.95 5.13 -32.36
N ALA A 223 -26.79 4.38 -33.46
CA ALA A 223 -26.95 4.79 -34.87
C ALA A 223 -25.99 5.83 -35.50
N ALA A 224 -25.20 5.37 -36.48
CA ALA A 224 -25.43 5.66 -37.91
C ALA A 224 -24.62 4.66 -38.76
#